data_AF-A0A7C7JE56-F1
#
_entry.id   AF-A0A7C7JE56-F1
#
_cell.length_a   1.000
_cell.length_b   1.000
_cell.length_c   1.000
_cell.angle_alpha   90.00
_cell.angle_beta   90.00
_cell.angle_gamma   90.00
#
_symmetry.space_group_name_H-M   'P 1'
#
loop_
_entity.id
_entity.type
_entity.pdbx_description
1 polymer ?
#
loop_
_entity_poly.entity_id
_entity_poly.type
_entity_poly.pdbx_seq_one_letter_code
_entity_poly.pdbx_strand_id
1 'polypeptide(L)'
;MKNLIIFSLATFTLLLSPLSSKGQTLTTDNNNDGCVNLGDILNVLSEYGQCEVVEFACGELVTHEGYDYITVQIGDQCWFSEN
;
A
#
# COMPACT_ATOMS: atom_id res chain seq x y z
N MET A 1 49.63 -14.17 11.82
CA MET A 1 49.31 -13.16 10.79
C MET A 1 48.45 -13.70 9.66
N LYS A 2 48.72 -14.89 9.10
CA LYS A 2 47.87 -15.55 8.07
C LYS A 2 46.41 -15.73 8.50
N ASN A 3 46.17 -16.19 9.73
CA ASN A 3 44.81 -16.44 10.21
C ASN A 3 44.00 -15.14 10.37
N LEU A 4 44.67 -14.02 10.70
CA LEU A 4 44.02 -12.73 10.89
C LEU A 4 43.53 -12.12 9.56
N ILE A 5 44.27 -12.35 8.46
CA ILE A 5 43.88 -11.94 7.10
C ILE A 5 42.71 -12.79 6.57
N ILE A 6 42.65 -14.07 6.94
CA ILE A 6 41.56 -14.97 6.56
C ILE A 6 40.24 -14.55 7.23
N PHE A 7 40.28 -14.14 8.50
CA PHE A 7 39.10 -13.63 9.19
C PHE A 7 38.57 -12.33 8.57
N SER A 8 39.44 -11.39 8.17
CA SER A 8 38.98 -10.14 7.53
C SER A 8 38.40 -10.35 6.13
N LEU A 9 38.92 -11.32 5.37
CA LEU A 9 38.44 -11.65 4.02
C LEU A 9 37.09 -12.40 4.04
N ALA A 10 36.88 -13.24 5.06
CA ALA A 10 35.60 -13.93 5.29
C ALA A 10 34.48 -12.97 5.72
N THR A 11 34.80 -11.94 6.52
CA THR A 11 33.82 -10.91 6.89
C THR A 11 33.49 -9.95 5.74
N PHE A 12 34.45 -9.70 4.83
CA PHE A 12 34.23 -8.84 3.66
C PHE A 12 33.38 -9.53 2.57
N THR A 13 33.48 -10.86 2.45
CA THR A 13 32.66 -11.65 1.52
C THR A 13 31.21 -11.84 1.98
N LEU A 14 30.95 -11.82 3.29
CA LEU A 14 29.58 -11.87 3.85
C LEU A 14 28.79 -10.56 3.64
N LEU A 15 29.48 -9.43 3.45
CA LEU A 15 28.86 -8.12 3.21
C LEU A 15 28.52 -7.87 1.74
N LEU A 16 29.03 -8.71 0.82
CA LEU A 16 28.85 -8.59 -0.63
C LEU A 16 27.87 -9.61 -1.21
N SER A 17 27.32 -10.51 -0.41
CA SER A 17 26.20 -11.33 -0.87
C SER A 17 25.04 -10.39 -1.19
N PRO A 18 24.48 -10.42 -2.42
CA PRO A 18 23.28 -9.66 -2.70
C PRO A 18 22.23 -10.14 -1.68
N LEU A 19 21.80 -9.23 -0.81
CA LEU A 19 20.58 -9.40 -0.06
C LEU A 19 19.54 -9.69 -1.13
N SER A 20 19.10 -10.94 -1.21
CA SER A 20 18.17 -11.36 -2.25
C SER A 20 16.86 -10.67 -1.90
N SER A 21 16.69 -9.43 -2.36
CA SER A 21 15.39 -8.82 -2.50
C SER A 21 14.68 -9.73 -3.49
N LYS A 22 13.93 -10.68 -2.95
CA LYS A 22 13.03 -11.51 -3.73
C LYS A 22 12.03 -10.54 -4.34
N GLY A 23 12.34 -10.07 -5.55
CA GLY A 23 11.42 -9.30 -6.37
C GLY A 23 10.13 -10.11 -6.45
N GLN A 24 9.04 -9.47 -6.07
CA GLN A 24 7.75 -10.09 -5.84
C GLN A 24 7.32 -10.89 -7.10
N THR A 25 7.27 -12.22 -6.99
CA THR A 25 6.74 -13.10 -8.06
C THR A 25 5.29 -13.48 -7.83
N LEU A 26 4.77 -13.26 -6.63
CA LEU A 26 3.44 -13.68 -6.20
C LEU A 26 2.61 -12.45 -5.88
N THR A 27 1.49 -12.28 -6.58
CA THR A 27 0.61 -11.11 -6.49
C THR A 27 -0.07 -10.94 -5.12
N THR A 28 -0.09 -12.00 -4.31
CA THR A 28 -0.81 -12.05 -3.03
C THR A 28 0.14 -12.18 -1.83
N ASP A 29 1.46 -12.17 -2.07
CA ASP A 29 2.47 -12.03 -1.00
C ASP A 29 2.47 -10.56 -0.56
N ASN A 30 1.69 -10.25 0.48
CA ASN A 30 1.45 -8.88 0.94
C ASN A 30 2.36 -8.45 2.09
N ASN A 31 3.13 -9.39 2.64
CA ASN A 31 4.14 -9.12 3.68
C ASN A 31 5.57 -9.19 3.14
N ASN A 32 5.73 -9.53 1.86
CA ASN A 32 6.99 -9.62 1.12
C ASN A 32 7.99 -10.62 1.72
N ASP A 33 7.50 -11.72 2.32
CA ASP A 33 8.34 -12.79 2.87
C ASP A 33 8.75 -13.84 1.81
N GLY A 34 8.19 -13.76 0.61
CA GLY A 34 8.50 -14.62 -0.53
C GLY A 34 7.66 -15.89 -0.61
N CYS A 35 6.65 -16.07 0.24
CA CYS A 35 5.67 -17.15 0.21
C CYS A 35 4.25 -16.59 0.23
N VAL A 36 3.25 -17.40 -0.16
CA VAL A 36 1.83 -17.11 0.10
C VAL A 36 1.35 -18.10 1.15
N ASN A 37 1.13 -17.64 2.37
CA ASN A 37 0.84 -18.47 3.54
C ASN A 37 -0.15 -17.81 4.53
N LEU A 38 -0.25 -18.36 5.74
CA LEU A 38 -1.15 -17.85 6.78
C LEU A 38 -0.85 -16.39 7.15
N GLY A 39 0.41 -15.95 7.10
CA GLY A 39 0.82 -14.57 7.35
C GLY A 39 0.12 -13.58 6.41
N ASP A 40 0.08 -13.87 5.12
CA ASP A 40 -0.60 -13.02 4.13
C ASP A 40 -2.10 -12.94 4.37
N ILE A 41 -2.72 -14.09 4.68
CA ILE A 41 -4.15 -14.17 4.97
C ILE A 41 -4.47 -13.38 6.24
N LEU A 42 -3.64 -13.49 7.29
CA LEU A 42 -3.85 -12.73 8.53
C LEU A 42 -3.72 -11.23 8.32
N ASN A 43 -2.82 -10.77 7.45
CA ASN A 43 -2.74 -9.36 7.07
C ASN A 43 -4.01 -8.89 6.34
N VAL A 44 -4.53 -9.67 5.40
CA VAL A 44 -5.82 -9.35 4.74
C VAL A 44 -6.94 -9.31 5.77
N LEU A 45 -6.97 -10.27 6.70
CA LEU A 45 -8.01 -10.36 7.72
C LEU A 45 -7.91 -9.25 8.77
N SER A 46 -6.74 -8.68 9.04
CA SER A 46 -6.59 -7.57 9.97
C SER A 46 -7.23 -6.28 9.47
N GLU A 47 -7.35 -6.13 8.16
CA GLU A 47 -7.97 -4.97 7.50
C GLU A 47 -9.32 -5.34 6.85
N TYR A 48 -9.80 -6.57 7.07
CA TYR A 48 -11.03 -7.04 6.45
C TYR A 48 -12.23 -6.19 6.84
N GLY A 49 -12.89 -5.63 5.83
CA GLY A 49 -14.04 -4.74 6.00
C GLY A 49 -13.67 -3.29 6.31
N GLN A 50 -12.37 -2.94 6.33
CA GLN A 50 -11.98 -1.54 6.26
C GLN A 50 -12.27 -1.02 4.85
N CYS A 51 -13.07 0.04 4.78
CA CYS A 51 -13.30 0.79 3.57
C CYS A 51 -12.90 2.23 3.85
N GLU A 52 -12.15 2.85 2.94
CA GLU A 52 -12.02 4.30 2.96
C GLU A 52 -13.38 4.88 2.60
N VAL A 53 -14.14 5.26 3.63
CA VAL A 53 -15.34 6.07 3.43
C VAL A 53 -14.81 7.46 3.14
N VAL A 54 -14.63 7.76 1.85
CA VAL A 54 -14.59 9.16 1.42
C VAL A 54 -15.99 9.68 1.68
N GLU A 55 -16.22 10.25 2.86
CA GLU A 55 -17.48 10.94 3.13
C GLU A 55 -17.63 12.01 2.06
N PHE A 56 -18.72 11.91 1.30
CA PHE A 56 -19.03 12.89 0.29
C PHE A 56 -19.25 14.24 0.97
N ALA A 57 -18.25 15.12 0.86
CA ALA A 57 -18.32 16.46 1.37
C ALA A 57 -18.97 17.38 0.32
N CYS A 58 -19.90 18.22 0.73
CA CYS A 58 -20.38 19.26 -0.16
C CYS A 58 -19.22 20.21 -0.51
N GLY A 59 -19.24 20.77 -1.72
CA GLY A 59 -18.18 21.63 -2.25
C GLY A 59 -17.27 20.92 -3.25
N GLU A 60 -17.35 19.59 -3.32
CA GLU A 60 -16.69 18.78 -4.34
C GLU A 60 -17.45 18.81 -5.68
N LEU A 61 -16.71 18.55 -6.76
CA LEU A 61 -17.27 18.40 -8.11
C LEU A 61 -17.94 17.04 -8.26
N VAL A 62 -19.16 17.05 -8.80
CA VAL A 62 -19.91 15.85 -9.16
C VAL A 62 -20.24 15.89 -10.64
N THR A 63 -19.76 14.91 -11.40
CA THR A 63 -20.13 14.75 -12.80
C THR A 63 -21.52 14.12 -12.92
N HIS A 64 -22.44 14.83 -13.54
CA HIS A 64 -23.79 14.35 -13.85
C HIS A 64 -24.16 14.72 -15.29
N GLU A 65 -24.64 13.76 -16.07
CA GLU A 65 -25.00 13.94 -17.50
C GLU A 65 -23.89 14.58 -18.38
N GLY A 66 -22.62 14.38 -18.01
CA GLY A 66 -21.48 14.93 -18.75
C GLY A 66 -21.14 16.38 -18.41
N TYR A 67 -21.73 16.95 -17.37
CA TYR A 67 -21.41 18.25 -16.81
C TYR A 67 -20.96 18.11 -15.35
N ASP A 68 -20.01 18.95 -14.92
CA ASP A 68 -19.48 18.94 -13.57
C ASP A 68 -20.14 20.02 -12.72
N TYR A 69 -20.82 19.61 -11.65
CA TYR A 69 -21.50 20.50 -10.73
C TYR A 69 -20.70 20.64 -9.44
N ILE A 70 -20.48 21.86 -8.98
CA ILE A 70 -20.07 22.08 -7.59
C ILE A 70 -21.30 21.81 -6.71
N THR A 71 -21.10 21.15 -5.58
CA THR A 71 -22.19 20.96 -4.61
C THR A 71 -22.17 22.00 -3.51
N VAL A 72 -23.34 22.36 -2.99
CA VAL A 72 -23.51 23.25 -1.83
C VAL A 72 -24.35 22.54 -0.77
N GLN A 73 -24.01 22.78 0.50
CA GLN A 73 -24.76 22.20 1.61
C GLN A 73 -26.02 23.01 1.89
N ILE A 74 -27.18 22.33 1.95
CA ILE A 74 -28.45 22.90 2.37
C ILE A 74 -29.07 21.94 3.40
N GLY A 75 -29.05 22.34 4.67
CA GLY A 75 -29.38 21.45 5.78
C GLY A 75 -28.36 20.31 5.89
N ASP A 76 -28.85 19.08 5.93
CA ASP A 76 -28.03 17.87 6.06
C ASP A 76 -27.77 17.17 4.71
N GLN A 77 -28.03 17.86 3.59
CA GLN A 77 -27.88 17.33 2.23
C GLN A 77 -27.04 18.25 1.35
N CYS A 78 -26.37 17.66 0.35
CA CYS A 78 -25.67 18.40 -0.69
C CYS A 78 -26.54 18.52 -1.95
N TRP A 79 -26.60 19.71 -2.52
CA TRP A 79 -27.35 20.05 -3.73
C TRP A 79 -26.40 20.57 -4.80
N PHE A 80 -26.74 20.42 -6.08
CA PHE A 80 -26.02 21.12 -7.14
C PHE A 80 -26.15 22.64 -6.96
N SER A 81 -25.04 23.37 -7.13
CA SER A 81 -25.01 24.83 -6.96
C SER A 81 -25.79 25.58 -8.05
N GLU A 82 -26.12 24.90 -9.14
CA GLU A 82 -26.72 25.45 -10.35
C GLU A 82 -27.88 24.55 -10.80
N ASN A 83 -28.96 25.16 -11.30
CA ASN A 83 -30.17 24.49 -11.76
C ASN A 83 -30.62 25.02 -13.13
#